data_AF-A0A453D5Y4-F1
#
_entry.id   AF-A0A453D5Y4-F1
#
_cell.length_a   1.000
_cell.length_b   1.000
_cell.length_c   1.000
_cell.angle_alpha   90.00
_cell.angle_beta   90.00
_cell.angle_gamma   90.00
#
_symmetry.space_group_name_H-M   'P 1'
#
loop_
_entity.id
_entity.type
_entity.pdbx_description
1 polymer ?
#
loop_
_entity_poly.entity_id
_entity_poly.type
_entity_poly.pdbx_seq_one_letter_code
_entity_poly.pdbx_strand_id
1 'polypeptide(L)' 'MTRSIQDPEEAAKRLLQEAYKRESSDNITCVVVRFFHGQGSSGPA' A
#
# COMPACT_ATOMS: atom_id res chain seq x y z
N MET A 1 -3.87 -5.46 15.45
CA MET A 1 -4.23 -4.03 15.35
C MET A 1 -3.82 -3.51 13.97
N THR A 2 -4.78 -3.06 13.16
CA THR A 2 -4.52 -2.44 11.85
C THR A 2 -4.17 -0.97 12.08
N ARG A 3 -2.99 -0.54 11.62
CA ARG A 3 -2.55 0.85 11.73
C ARG A 3 -3.09 1.64 10.54
N SER A 4 -3.62 2.82 10.79
CA SER A 4 -3.98 3.76 9.73
C SER A 4 -2.71 4.22 9.02
N ILE A 5 -2.72 4.11 7.69
CA ILE A 5 -1.60 4.49 6.85
C ILE A 5 -1.93 5.83 6.20
N GLN A 6 -1.17 6.87 6.53
CA GLN A 6 -1.38 8.22 5.99
C GLN A 6 -0.81 8.38 4.58
N ASP A 7 0.30 7.72 4.28
CA ASP A 7 0.96 7.82 2.98
C ASP A 7 1.22 6.42 2.38
N PRO A 8 0.69 6.13 1.18
CA PRO A 8 0.82 4.82 0.56
C PRO A 8 2.26 4.50 0.11
N GLU A 9 3.08 5.51 -0.19
CA GLU A 9 4.48 5.31 -0.58
C GLU A 9 5.33 4.89 0.63
N GLU A 10 5.19 5.59 1.75
CA GLU A 10 5.85 5.22 3.01
C GLU A 10 5.42 3.83 3.49
N ALA A 11 4.16 3.45 3.27
CA ALA A 11 3.70 2.10 3.53
C ALA A 11 4.43 1.05 2.70
N ALA A 12 4.55 1.29 1.39
CA ALA A 12 5.24 0.39 0.47
C ALA A 12 6.71 0.23 0.88
N LYS A 13 7.40 1.34 1.22
CA LYS A 13 8.79 1.31 1.70
C LYS A 13 8.94 0.47 2.96
N ARG A 14 8.05 0.65 3.95
CA ARG A 14 8.10 -0.11 5.20
C ARG A 14 7.85 -1.60 4.98
N LEU A 15 6.94 -1.96 4.08
CA LEU A 15 6.68 -3.34 3.70
C LEU A 15 7.91 -3.98 3.03
N LEU A 16 8.57 -3.26 2.12
CA LEU A 16 9.83 -3.70 1.53
C LEU A 16 10.92 -3.90 2.60
N GLN A 17 11.10 -2.93 3.49
CA GLN A 17 12.12 -3.01 4.56
C GLN A 17 11.89 -4.23 5.48
N GLU A 18 10.65 -4.51 5.86
CA GLU A 18 10.33 -5.69 6.66
C GLU A 18 10.59 -6.99 5.90
N ALA A 19 10.31 -7.03 4.61
CA ALA A 19 10.58 -8.20 3.79
C ALA A 19 12.09 -8.45 3.62
N TYR A 20 12.89 -7.40 3.43
CA TYR A 20 14.35 -7.49 3.43
C TYR A 20 14.91 -7.94 4.78
N LYS A 21 14.38 -7.40 5.89
CA LYS A 21 14.81 -7.77 7.25
C LYS A 21 14.56 -9.24 7.56
N ARG A 22 13.56 -9.85 6.92
CA ARG A 22 13.22 -11.28 7.05
C ARG A 22 13.99 -12.16 6.06
N GLU A 23 15.04 -11.61 5.45
CA GLU A 23 15.94 -12.33 4.56
C GLU A 23 15.24 -12.94 3.34
N SER A 24 14.24 -12.23 2.81
CA SER A 24 13.63 -12.63 1.55
C SER A 24 14.69 -12.64 0.46
N SER A 25 14.96 -13.84 -0.05
CA SER A 25 16.05 -14.11 -0.99
C SER A 25 15.62 -14.08 -2.46
N ASP A 26 14.48 -13.46 -2.74
CA ASP A 26 13.91 -13.30 -4.08
C ASP A 26 13.52 -11.83 -4.32
N ASN A 27 13.26 -11.49 -5.58
CA ASN A 27 12.81 -10.16 -6.00
C ASN A 27 11.41 -9.88 -5.45
N ILE A 28 11.28 -8.81 -4.66
CA ILE A 28 10.01 -8.40 -4.06
C ILE A 28 9.50 -7.12 -4.72
N THR A 29 8.23 -7.13 -5.11
CA THR A 29 7.50 -5.94 -5.56
C THR A 29 6.28 -5.71 -4.67
N CYS A 30 6.07 -4.48 -4.21
CA CYS A 30 4.94 -4.11 -3.35
C CYS A 30 4.12 -2.99 -4.00
N VAL A 31 2.79 -3.15 -4.03
CA VAL A 31 1.83 -2.14 -4.50
C VAL A 31 0.85 -1.83 -3.37
N VAL A 32 0.73 -0.54 -3.01
CA VAL A 32 -0.21 -0.07 -1.99
C VAL A 32 -1.27 0.80 -2.65
N VAL A 33 -2.53 0.45 -2.46
CA VAL A 33 -3.69 1.17 -3.02
C VAL A 33 -4.49 1.79 -1.88
N ARG A 34 -4.74 3.10 -1.95
CA ARG A 34 -5.65 3.80 -1.04
C ARG A 34 -6.95 4.12 -1.76
N PHE A 35 -8.03 3.47 -1.33
CA PHE A 35 -9.37 3.79 -1.81
C PHE A 35 -9.90 5.03 -1.08
N PHE A 36 -10.33 6.04 -1.85
CA PHE A 36 -11.08 7.18 -1.33
C PHE A 36 -12.56 6.93 -1.56
N HIS A 37 -13.33 6.75 -0.48
CA HIS A 37 -14.79 6.73 -0.59
C HIS A 37 -15.27 8.18 -0.82
N GLY A 38 -15.81 8.47 -2.01
CA GLY A 38 -16.44 9.78 -2.29
C GLY A 38 -16.20 10.43 -3.67
N GLN A 39 -15.50 9.80 -4.61
CA GLN A 39 -15.30 10.38 -5.97
C GLN A 39 -15.71 9.43 -7.10
N GLY A 40 -16.88 8.79 -6.99
CA GLY A 40 -17.28 7.78 -7.97
C GLY A 40 -18.76 7.44 -8.04
N SER A 41 -19.66 8.40 -7.80
CA SER A 41 -21.08 8.23 -8.17
C SER A 41 -21.56 9.40 -9.03
N SER A 42 -20.88 9.62 -10.14
CA SER A 42 -21.46 10.23 -11.33
C SER A 42 -21.20 9.28 -12.50
N GLY A 43 -22.01 8.22 -12.58
CA GLY A 43 -22.15 7.46 -13.83
C GLY A 43 -22.76 8.36 -14.92
N PRO A 44 -22.64 7.99 -16.21
CA PRO A 44 -23.18 8.82 -17.28
C PRO A 44 -24.69 8.97 -17.12
N ALA A 45 -25.16 10.22 -17.19
CA ALA A 45 -26.56 10.60 -17.26
C ALA A 45 -27.19 10.17 -18.59
#